data_AF-A0AA43BZC6-F1
#
_entry.id   AF-A0AA43BZC6-F1
#
_cell.length_a   1.000
_cell.length_b   1.000
_cell.length_c   1.000
_cell.angle_alpha   90.00
_cell.angle_beta   90.00
_cell.angle_gamma   90.00
#
_symmetry.space_group_name_H-M   'P 1'
#
loop_
_entity.id
_entity.type
_entity.pdbx_description
1 polymer ?
#
loop_
_entity_poly.entity_id
_entity_poly.type
_entity_poly.pdbx_seq_one_letter_code
_entity_poly.pdbx_strand_id
1 'polypeptide(L)'
;MEILIVLFMLIGVFVVMTALGLCISYAVGRVLYDRERPRAEAGDADQCAQCNVDREWYEGMPGAKQIALTAWWWANRLTWASKGCR
;
A
#
# COMPACT_ATOMS: atom_id res chain seq x y z
N MET A 1 3.29 17.78 -35.39
CA MET A 1 2.58 16.58 -34.89
C MET A 1 3.53 15.57 -34.25
N GLU A 2 4.71 15.30 -34.82
CA GLU A 2 5.68 14.34 -34.24
C GLU A 2 6.07 14.64 -32.78
N ILE A 3 6.36 15.90 -32.43
CA ILE A 3 6.72 16.28 -31.06
C ILE A 3 5.62 15.93 -30.04
N LEU A 4 4.36 16.12 -30.41
CA LEU A 4 3.23 15.78 -29.54
C LEU A 4 3.07 14.26 -29.40
N ILE A 5 3.25 13.51 -30.49
CA ILE A 5 3.19 12.04 -30.47
C ILE A 5 4.29 11.48 -29.53
N VAL A 6 5.52 11.97 -29.66
CA VAL A 6 6.64 11.55 -28.79
C VAL A 6 6.35 11.91 -27.32
N LEU A 7 5.83 13.10 -27.06
CA LEU A 7 5.46 13.53 -25.70
C LEU A 7 4.39 12.61 -25.09
N PHE A 8 3.32 12.30 -25.82
CA PHE A 8 2.27 11.39 -25.34
C PHE A 8 2.79 9.96 -25.14
N MET A 9 3.70 9.50 -26.00
CA MET A 9 4.34 8.19 -25.84
C MET A 9 5.18 8.13 -24.56
N LEU A 10 5.97 9.17 -24.26
CA LEU A 10 6.76 9.25 -23.04
C LEU A 10 5.88 9.28 -21.78
N ILE A 11 4.79 10.05 -21.81
CA ILE A 11 3.81 10.07 -20.72
C ILE A 11 3.19 8.68 -20.55
N GLY A 12 2.80 8.03 -21.65
CA GLY A 12 2.25 6.68 -21.62
C GLY A 12 3.19 5.67 -20.97
N VAL A 13 4.46 5.65 -21.39
CA VAL A 13 5.49 4.78 -20.79
C VAL A 13 5.66 5.09 -19.31
N PHE A 14 5.73 6.36 -18.92
CA PHE A 14 5.87 6.76 -17.53
C PHE A 14 4.69 6.25 -16.68
N VAL A 15 3.45 6.48 -17.14
CA VAL A 15 2.24 6.02 -16.46
C VAL A 15 2.23 4.49 -16.32
N VAL A 16 2.58 3.74 -17.37
CA VAL A 16 2.65 2.28 -17.33
C VAL A 16 3.69 1.79 -16.32
N MET A 17 4.88 2.40 -16.32
CA MET A 17 5.95 2.05 -15.37
C MET A 17 5.56 2.37 -13.92
N THR A 18 4.91 3.51 -13.68
CA THR A 18 4.38 3.85 -12.35
C THR A 18 3.30 2.84 -11.91
N ALA A 19 2.37 2.50 -12.79
CA ALA A 19 1.33 1.51 -12.50
C ALA A 19 1.93 0.14 -12.15
N LEU A 20 2.93 -0.31 -12.90
CA LEU A 20 3.68 -1.54 -12.60
C LEU A 20 4.35 -1.47 -11.23
N GLY A 21 5.02 -0.36 -10.90
CA GLY A 21 5.65 -0.16 -9.60
C GLY A 21 4.65 -0.23 -8.44
N LEU A 22 3.47 0.40 -8.60
CA LEU A 22 2.39 0.35 -7.61
C LEU A 22 1.84 -1.07 -7.44
N CYS A 23 1.64 -1.81 -8.54
CA CYS A 23 1.20 -3.21 -8.49
C CYS A 23 2.20 -4.10 -7.75
N ILE A 24 3.50 -3.94 -8.01
CA ILE A 24 4.56 -4.69 -7.33
C ILE A 24 4.57 -4.33 -5.84
N SER A 25 4.54 -3.03 -5.51
CA SER A 25 4.49 -2.55 -4.12
C SER A 25 3.29 -3.13 -3.36
N TYR A 26 2.11 -3.17 -4.01
CA TYR A 26 0.91 -3.77 -3.46
C TYR A 26 1.08 -5.28 -3.20
N ALA A 27 1.57 -6.02 -4.20
CA ALA A 27 1.73 -7.47 -4.12
C ALA A 27 2.74 -7.87 -3.03
N VAL A 28 3.89 -7.19 -2.97
CA VAL A 28 4.90 -7.44 -1.94
C VAL A 28 4.36 -7.11 -0.55
N GLY A 29 3.62 -6.00 -0.41
CA GLY A 29 3.01 -5.63 0.86
C GLY A 29 1.97 -6.63 1.33
N ARG A 30 1.15 -7.14 0.42
CA ARG A 30 0.17 -8.17 0.74
C ARG A 30 0.82 -9.47 1.19
N VAL A 31 1.84 -9.95 0.48
CA VAL A 31 2.56 -11.17 0.84
C VAL A 31 3.28 -11.01 2.18
N LEU A 32 3.91 -9.87 2.44
CA LEU A 32 4.60 -9.63 3.69
C LEU A 32 3.61 -9.53 4.85
N TYR A 33 2.53 -8.78 4.66
CA TYR A 33 1.47 -8.64 5.66
C TYR A 33 0.82 -9.98 5.97
N ASP A 34 0.54 -10.83 4.99
CA ASP A 34 -0.04 -12.17 5.24
C ASP A 34 0.92 -13.08 6.04
N ARG A 35 2.23 -12.87 5.93
CA ARG A 35 3.25 -13.64 6.67
C ARG A 35 3.48 -13.12 8.09
N GLU A 36 3.55 -11.80 8.24
CA GLU A 36 3.90 -11.14 9.51
C GLU A 36 2.66 -10.62 10.24
N ARG A 37 1.45 -10.99 9.77
CA ARG A 37 0.18 -10.37 10.13
C ARG A 37 0.07 -10.16 11.64
N PRO A 38 0.19 -8.91 12.12
CA PRO A 38 -0.01 -8.64 13.53
C PRO A 38 -1.50 -8.86 13.82
N ARG A 39 -1.82 -9.56 14.91
CA ARG A 39 -3.19 -9.76 15.35
C ARG A 39 -3.45 -8.85 16.53
N ALA A 40 -4.56 -8.12 16.52
CA ALA A 40 -5.09 -7.54 17.75
C ALA A 40 -5.30 -8.68 18.78
N GLU A 41 -4.96 -8.42 20.05
CA GLU A 41 -5.08 -9.42 21.10
C GLU A 41 -6.55 -9.90 21.26
N ALA A 42 -6.75 -11.11 21.77
CA ALA A 42 -7.99 -11.88 21.69
C ALA A 42 -9.25 -11.25 22.32
N GLY A 43 -9.14 -10.08 22.96
CA GLY A 43 -10.27 -9.28 23.45
C GLY A 43 -10.75 -8.18 22.48
N ASP A 44 -9.92 -7.78 21.52
CA ASP A 44 -10.16 -6.64 20.61
C ASP A 44 -10.51 -7.12 19.20
N ALA A 45 -11.66 -7.79 19.06
CA ALA A 45 -12.23 -8.13 17.75
C ALA A 45 -12.79 -6.90 16.99
N ASP A 46 -12.41 -5.69 17.40
CA ASP A 46 -12.80 -4.45 16.76
C ASP A 46 -11.96 -4.21 15.52
N GLN A 47 -12.65 -4.11 14.38
CA GLN A 47 -12.05 -3.82 13.08
C GLN A 47 -11.15 -2.57 13.10
N CYS A 48 -11.45 -1.60 13.97
CA CYS A 48 -10.63 -0.40 14.13
C CYS A 48 -9.41 -0.60 15.03
N ALA A 49 -9.45 -1.52 16.00
CA ALA A 49 -8.27 -1.90 16.77
C ALA A 49 -7.23 -2.56 15.85
N GLN A 50 -7.67 -3.45 14.96
CA GLN A 50 -6.80 -4.03 13.93
C GLN A 50 -6.19 -2.97 13.00
N CYS A 51 -6.92 -1.90 12.65
CA CYS A 51 -6.36 -0.79 11.86
C CYS A 51 -5.22 -0.07 12.59
N ASN A 52 -5.29 0.10 13.91
CA ASN A 52 -4.21 0.72 14.69
C ASN A 52 -2.98 -0.19 14.76
N VAL A 53 -3.20 -1.49 14.97
CA VAL A 53 -2.13 -2.49 15.00
C VAL A 53 -1.43 -2.58 13.63
N ASP A 54 -2.19 -2.52 12.52
CA ASP A 54 -1.61 -2.47 11.18
C ASP A 54 -0.76 -1.20 10.95
N ARG A 55 -1.18 -0.06 11.53
CA ARG A 55 -0.42 1.20 11.48
C ARG A 55 0.90 1.07 12.23
N GLU A 56 0.85 0.60 13.48
CA GLU A 56 2.03 0.41 14.31
C GLU A 56 3.02 -0.56 13.67
N TRP A 57 2.51 -1.63 13.05
CA TRP A 57 3.33 -2.57 12.30
C TRP A 57 4.02 -1.91 11.10
N TYR A 58 3.30 -1.11 10.31
CA TYR A 58 3.90 -0.40 9.17
C TYR A 58 4.92 0.65 9.63
N GLU A 59 4.57 1.46 10.64
CA GLU A 59 5.44 2.51 11.19
C GLU A 59 6.67 1.93 11.91
N GLY A 60 6.57 0.72 12.47
CA GLY A 60 7.67 -0.01 13.10
C GLY A 60 8.67 -0.63 12.12
N MET A 61 8.38 -0.63 10.82
CA MET A 61 9.29 -1.17 9.81
C MET A 61 10.51 -0.27 9.54
N PRO A 62 11.65 -0.85 9.11
CA PRO A 62 12.74 -0.08 8.52
C PRO A 62 12.25 0.75 7.32
N GLY A 63 12.73 2.00 7.20
CA GLY A 63 12.26 2.95 6.17
C GLY A 63 12.33 2.42 4.72
N ALA A 64 13.32 1.58 4.40
CA ALA A 64 13.39 0.93 3.08
C ALA A 64 12.20 0.00 2.79
N LYS A 65 11.72 -0.74 3.81
CA LYS A 65 10.52 -1.57 3.70
C LYS A 65 9.26 -0.71 3.62
N GLN A 66 9.17 0.37 4.40
CA GLN A 66 8.03 1.29 4.32
C GLN A 66 7.86 1.83 2.90
N ILE A 67 8.94 2.35 2.29
CA ILE A 67 8.89 2.86 0.91
C ILE A 67 8.40 1.77 -0.05
N ALA A 68 8.96 0.56 0.04
CA ALA A 68 8.60 -0.55 -0.84
C ALA A 68 7.12 -0.97 -0.72
N LEU A 69 6.49 -0.76 0.44
CA LEU A 69 5.11 -1.20 0.73
C LEU A 69 4.09 -0.05 0.74
N THR A 70 4.50 1.16 0.33
CA THR A 70 3.66 2.36 0.40
C THR A 70 2.33 2.18 -0.33
N ALA A 71 2.31 1.54 -1.51
CA ALA A 71 1.07 1.35 -2.26
C ALA A 71 0.11 0.40 -1.54
N TRP A 72 0.65 -0.67 -0.94
CA TRP A 72 -0.14 -1.57 -0.10
C TRP A 72 -0.71 -0.84 1.12
N TRP A 73 0.12 -0.06 1.80
CA TRP A 73 -0.27 0.67 3.01
C TRP A 73 -1.43 1.65 2.74
N TRP A 74 -1.34 2.43 1.67
CA TRP A 74 -2.43 3.33 1.26
C TRP A 74 -3.71 2.57 0.93
N ALA A 75 -3.63 1.44 0.23
CA ALA A 75 -4.79 0.59 -0.03
C ALA A 75 -5.41 0.04 1.27
N ASN A 76 -4.58 -0.36 2.24
CA ASN A 76 -5.02 -0.83 3.56
C ASN A 76 -5.76 0.29 4.32
N ARG A 77 -5.18 1.50 4.36
CA ARG A 77 -5.82 2.68 5.00
C ARG A 77 -7.15 3.05 4.36
N LEU A 78 -7.25 3.05 3.02
CA LEU A 78 -8.52 3.29 2.34
C LEU A 78 -9.57 2.23 2.67
N THR A 79 -9.13 0.97 2.81
CA THR A 79 -10.01 -0.16 3.19
C THR A 79 -10.52 -0.04 4.62
N TRP A 80 -9.73 0.49 5.55
CA TRP A 80 -10.18 0.74 6.93
C TRP A 80 -11.02 2.01 7.04
N ALA A 81 -10.69 3.05 6.27
CA ALA A 81 -11.48 4.28 6.19
C ALA A 81 -12.89 4.02 5.66
N SER A 82 -13.05 3.13 4.67
CA SER A 82 -14.38 2.73 4.16
C SER A 82 -15.22 1.97 5.18
N LYS A 83 -14.59 1.37 6.20
CA LYS A 83 -15.25 0.72 7.34
C LYS A 83 -15.56 1.68 8.49
N GLY A 84 -15.26 2.97 8.34
CA GLY A 84 -15.50 4.00 9.37
C GLY A 84 -14.40 4.11 10.42
N CYS A 85 -13.30 3.37 10.29
CA CYS A 85 -12.14 3.48 11.16
C CYS A 85 -11.29 4.68 10.73
N ARG A 86 -10.94 5.57 11.66
CA ARG A 86 -10.13 6.77 11.42
C ARG A 86 -8.66 6.53 11.78
#